data_AF-A0A4R4VQ49-F1
#
_entry.id   AF-A0A4R4VQ49-F1
#
_cell.length_a   1.000
_cell.length_b   1.000
_cell.length_c   1.000
_cell.angle_alpha   90.00
_cell.angle_beta   90.00
_cell.angle_gamma   90.00
#
_symmetry.space_group_name_H-M   'P 1'
#
loop_
_entity.id
_entity.type
_entity.pdbx_description
1 polymer ?
#
loop_
_entity_poly.entity_id
_entity_poly.type
_entity_poly.pdbx_seq_one_letter_code
_entity_poly.pdbx_strand_id
1 'polypeptide(L)'
;MTDEEITWDVAGRESSARQFRTLTDEQQQAHQGFRGQVAGSTGPLPYPDFAGPYQEYLVALFGGSAEVIAGLGGTGEGQALMAATNAQAEAAATNEVSADHGHRV
;
A
#
# COMPACT_ATOMS: atom_id res chain seq x y z
N MET A 1 24.12 -17.52 25.70
CA MET A 1 23.22 -17.12 24.60
C MET A 1 22.29 -16.11 25.23
N THR A 2 22.41 -14.84 24.86
CA THR A 2 21.44 -13.83 25.25
C THR A 2 20.22 -14.05 24.38
N ASP A 3 19.07 -14.30 25.00
CA ASP A 3 17.78 -14.21 24.33
C ASP A 3 17.65 -12.76 23.84
N GLU A 4 18.06 -12.51 22.59
CA GLU A 4 17.72 -11.28 21.90
C GLU A 4 16.21 -11.33 21.67
N GLU A 5 15.48 -10.71 22.58
CA GLU A 5 14.07 -10.41 22.44
C GLU A 5 13.89 -9.68 21.10
N ILE A 6 13.36 -10.38 20.10
CA ILE A 6 13.00 -9.78 18.82
C ILE A 6 11.81 -8.86 19.11
N THR A 7 12.08 -7.60 19.45
CA THR A 7 11.03 -6.60 19.58
C THR A 7 10.53 -6.29 18.17
N TRP A 8 9.34 -6.77 17.83
CA TRP A 8 8.74 -6.45 16.55
C TRP A 8 8.22 -5.01 16.56
N ASP A 9 8.67 -4.17 15.62
CA ASP A 9 8.20 -2.78 15.52
C ASP A 9 6.78 -2.71 14.92
N VAL A 10 5.77 -3.09 15.72
CA VAL A 10 4.35 -3.03 15.34
C VAL A 10 3.96 -1.60 15.00
N ALA A 11 4.32 -0.64 15.84
CA ALA A 11 3.95 0.77 15.68
C ALA A 11 4.53 1.38 14.39
N GLY A 12 5.79 1.08 14.06
CA GLY A 12 6.42 1.51 12.82
C GLY A 12 5.76 0.89 11.59
N ARG A 13 5.37 -0.39 11.65
CA ARG A 13 4.62 -1.05 10.56
C ARG A 13 3.23 -0.46 10.36
N GLU A 14 2.50 -0.20 11.43
CA GLU A 14 1.21 0.50 11.33
C GLU A 14 1.34 1.92 10.76
N SER A 15 2.39 2.64 11.18
CA SER A 15 2.70 3.97 10.65
C SER A 15 3.00 3.90 9.15
N SER A 16 3.82 2.95 8.72
CA SER A 16 4.12 2.71 7.32
C SER A 16 2.87 2.33 6.52
N ALA A 17 2.00 1.46 7.05
CA ALA A 17 0.75 1.10 6.42
C ALA A 17 -0.16 2.31 6.18
N ARG A 18 -0.25 3.23 7.15
CA ARG A 18 -1.00 4.49 7.00
C ARG A 18 -0.39 5.38 5.91
N GLN A 19 0.93 5.50 5.87
CA GLN A 19 1.62 6.29 4.84
C GLN A 19 1.37 5.73 3.43
N PHE A 20 1.47 4.41 3.24
CA PHE A 20 1.16 3.78 1.96
C PHE A 20 -0.29 3.97 1.55
N ARG A 21 -1.24 3.94 2.51
CA ARG A 21 -2.64 4.25 2.23
C ARG A 21 -2.81 5.69 1.74
N THR A 22 -2.22 6.66 2.43
CA THR A 22 -2.23 8.07 1.99
C THR A 22 -1.66 8.23 0.58
N LEU A 23 -0.51 7.62 0.29
CA LEU A 23 0.10 7.67 -1.05
C LEU A 23 -0.78 7.00 -2.12
N THR A 24 -1.47 5.91 -1.77
CA THR A 24 -2.40 5.22 -2.66
C THR A 24 -3.59 6.12 -2.98
N ASP A 25 -4.17 6.77 -1.97
CA ASP A 25 -5.31 7.68 -2.13
C ASP A 25 -4.93 8.90 -2.98
N GLU A 26 -3.77 9.51 -2.71
CA GLU A 26 -3.23 10.63 -3.49
C GLU A 26 -3.01 10.25 -4.97
N GLN A 27 -2.41 9.08 -5.21
CA GLN A 27 -2.17 8.60 -6.58
C GLN A 27 -3.48 8.24 -7.30
N GLN A 28 -4.45 7.67 -6.61
CA GLN A 28 -5.79 7.42 -7.15
C GLN A 28 -6.49 8.72 -7.53
N GLN A 29 -6.42 9.74 -6.67
CA GLN A 29 -6.99 11.06 -6.95
C GLN A 29 -6.33 11.69 -8.17
N ALA A 30 -5.00 11.64 -8.28
CA ALA A 30 -4.26 12.15 -9.43
C ALA A 30 -4.62 11.39 -10.72
N HIS A 31 -4.68 10.06 -10.67
CA HIS A 31 -5.07 9.20 -11.79
C HIS A 31 -6.47 9.56 -12.32
N GLN A 32 -7.45 9.65 -11.43
CA GLN A 32 -8.83 9.97 -11.80
C GLN A 32 -8.96 11.41 -12.30
N GLY A 33 -8.27 12.36 -11.64
CA GLY A 33 -8.25 13.76 -12.06
C GLY A 33 -7.71 13.92 -13.48
N PHE A 34 -6.57 13.28 -13.78
CA PHE A 34 -5.99 13.33 -15.11
C PHE A 34 -6.86 12.62 -16.16
N ARG A 35 -7.41 11.45 -15.82
CA ARG A 35 -8.35 10.73 -16.70
C ARG A 35 -9.58 11.57 -17.04
N GLY A 36 -10.13 12.28 -16.05
CA GLY A 36 -11.26 13.20 -16.24
C GLY A 36 -10.91 14.37 -17.16
N GLN A 37 -9.73 14.97 -17.03
CA GLN A 37 -9.26 16.04 -17.92
C GLN A 37 -9.12 15.56 -19.36
N VAL A 38 -8.53 14.39 -19.57
CA VAL A 38 -8.37 13.79 -20.91
C VAL A 38 -9.74 13.45 -21.50
N ALA A 39 -10.65 12.84 -20.74
CA ALA A 39 -12.02 12.57 -21.17
C ALA A 39 -12.85 13.83 -21.43
N GLY A 40 -12.50 14.97 -20.82
CA GLY A 40 -13.11 16.27 -21.10
C GLY A 40 -12.52 16.98 -22.33
N SER A 41 -11.39 16.51 -22.86
CA SER A 41 -10.68 17.10 -24.01
C SER A 41 -11.10 16.53 -25.38
N THR A 42 -12.31 15.95 -25.47
CA THR A 42 -12.86 15.15 -26.58
C THR A 42 -13.11 15.90 -27.91
N GLY A 43 -12.44 17.03 -28.16
CA GLY A 43 -12.35 17.54 -29.52
C GLY A 43 -11.58 16.55 -30.39
N PRO A 44 -11.89 16.45 -31.70
CA PRO A 44 -11.04 15.70 -32.61
C PRO A 44 -9.62 16.27 -32.50
N LEU A 45 -8.64 15.37 -32.31
CA LEU A 45 -7.25 15.78 -32.26
C LEU A 45 -6.94 16.56 -33.55
N PRO A 46 -6.27 17.72 -33.45
CA PRO A 46 -6.09 18.63 -34.59
C PRO A 46 -5.31 17.99 -35.75
N TYR A 47 -4.61 16.88 -35.49
CA TYR A 47 -3.81 16.16 -36.47
C TYR A 47 -4.12 14.65 -36.43
N PRO A 48 -4.76 14.08 -37.47
CA PRO A 48 -5.15 12.68 -37.52
C PRO A 48 -3.98 11.69 -37.33
N ASP A 49 -2.80 12.03 -37.86
CA ASP A 49 -1.59 11.21 -37.76
C ASP A 49 -1.10 11.04 -36.32
N PHE A 50 -1.46 11.98 -35.44
CA PHE A 50 -1.10 11.95 -34.02
C PHE A 50 -2.13 11.21 -33.18
N ALA A 51 -3.31 10.89 -33.73
CA ALA A 51 -4.39 10.29 -32.96
C ALA A 51 -4.04 8.90 -32.44
N GLY A 52 -3.47 8.04 -33.30
CA GLY A 52 -3.02 6.70 -32.91
C GLY A 52 -1.94 6.73 -31.82
N PRO A 53 -0.77 7.37 -32.07
CA PRO A 53 0.30 7.46 -31.09
C PRO A 53 -0.12 8.11 -29.76
N TYR A 54 -1.01 9.11 -29.81
CA TYR A 54 -1.54 9.74 -28.60
C TYR A 54 -2.43 8.79 -27.78
N GLN A 55 -3.27 7.99 -28.44
CA GLN A 55 -4.08 6.97 -27.76
C GLN A 55 -3.19 5.89 -27.12
N GLU A 56 -2.16 5.42 -27.82
CA GLU A 56 -1.18 4.45 -27.28
C GLU A 56 -0.46 5.01 -26.05
N TYR A 57 -0.02 6.27 -26.12
CA TYR A 57 0.57 6.97 -24.98
C TYR A 57 -0.38 7.03 -23.78
N LEU A 58 -1.64 7.41 -23.99
CA LEU A 58 -2.62 7.47 -22.91
C LEU A 58 -2.88 6.11 -22.29
N VAL A 59 -3.00 5.05 -23.10
CA VAL A 59 -3.16 3.67 -22.61
C VAL A 59 -1.98 3.27 -21.73
N ALA A 60 -0.75 3.51 -22.19
CA ALA A 60 0.46 3.20 -21.42
C ALA A 60 0.54 4.01 -20.12
N LEU A 61 0.24 5.30 -20.17
CA LEU A 61 0.27 6.20 -19.02
C LEU A 61 -0.76 5.79 -17.96
N PHE A 62 -2.01 5.51 -18.35
CA PHE A 62 -3.04 5.07 -17.42
C PHE A 62 -2.76 3.66 -16.89
N GLY A 63 -2.24 2.76 -17.73
CA GLY A 63 -1.82 1.42 -17.31
C GLY A 63 -0.73 1.47 -16.23
N GLY A 64 0.37 2.17 -16.50
CA GLY A 64 1.47 2.30 -15.53
C GLY A 64 1.05 3.03 -14.24
N SER A 65 0.18 4.03 -14.34
CA SER A 65 -0.37 4.70 -13.16
C SER A 65 -1.22 3.75 -12.30
N ALA A 66 -2.01 2.86 -12.91
CA ALA A 66 -2.77 1.85 -12.19
C ALA A 66 -1.87 0.80 -11.51
N GLU A 67 -0.77 0.40 -12.15
CA GLU A 67 0.23 -0.50 -11.55
C GLU A 67 0.89 0.13 -10.31
N VAL A 68 1.22 1.42 -10.36
CA VAL A 68 1.76 2.14 -9.19
C VAL A 68 0.76 2.16 -8.03
N ILE A 69 -0.52 2.43 -8.31
CA ILE A 69 -1.59 2.39 -7.30
C ILE A 69 -1.67 1.00 -6.64
N ALA A 70 -1.66 -0.05 -7.46
CA ALA A 70 -1.72 -1.43 -6.96
C ALA A 70 -0.48 -1.77 -6.10
N GLY A 71 0.71 -1.36 -6.53
CA GLY A 71 1.95 -1.59 -5.78
C GLY A 71 1.98 -0.88 -4.42
N LEU A 72 1.57 0.39 -4.37
CA LEU A 72 1.46 1.16 -3.13
C LEU A 72 0.44 0.53 -2.18
N GLY A 73 -0.76 0.21 -2.69
CA GLY A 73 -1.82 -0.40 -1.91
C GLY A 73 -1.42 -1.75 -1.33
N GLY A 74 -0.88 -2.65 -2.16
CA GLY A 74 -0.42 -3.96 -1.73
C GLY A 74 0.72 -3.90 -0.71
N THR A 75 1.62 -2.94 -0.85
CA THR A 75 2.70 -2.73 0.16
C THR A 75 2.12 -2.27 1.50
N GLY A 76 1.17 -1.33 1.48
CA GLY A 76 0.48 -0.87 2.68
C GLY A 76 -0.31 -1.98 3.39
N GLU A 77 -1.04 -2.80 2.62
CA GLU A 77 -1.73 -3.99 3.14
C GLU A 77 -0.75 -5.00 3.75
N GLY A 78 0.39 -5.23 3.12
CA GLY A 78 1.45 -6.08 3.66
C GLY A 78 1.99 -5.56 5.00
N GLN A 79 2.20 -4.26 5.13
CA GLN A 79 2.63 -3.67 6.42
C GLN A 79 1.57 -3.83 7.51
N ALA A 80 0.29 -3.61 7.18
CA ALA A 80 -0.80 -3.78 8.13
C ALA A 80 -0.96 -5.25 8.58
N LEU A 81 -0.85 -6.20 7.64
CA LEU A 81 -0.89 -7.63 7.93
C LEU A 81 0.23 -8.03 8.88
N MET A 82 1.47 -7.61 8.57
CA MET A 82 2.63 -7.92 9.41
C MET A 82 2.51 -7.29 10.81
N ALA A 83 1.99 -6.05 10.92
CA ALA A 83 1.73 -5.45 12.23
C ALA A 83 0.74 -6.28 13.05
N ALA A 84 -0.35 -6.75 12.43
CA ALA A 84 -1.36 -7.58 13.10
C ALA A 84 -0.79 -8.93 13.52
N THR A 85 -0.01 -9.59 12.66
CA THR A 85 0.66 -10.87 12.98
C THR A 85 1.65 -10.71 14.14
N ASN A 86 2.44 -9.64 14.14
CA ASN A 86 3.40 -9.37 15.21
C ASN A 86 2.69 -9.11 16.55
N ALA A 87 1.63 -8.30 16.55
CA ALA A 87 0.84 -8.05 17.76
C ALA A 87 0.19 -9.33 18.34
N GLN A 88 -0.29 -10.23 17.48
CA GLN A 88 -0.82 -11.53 17.90
C GLN A 88 0.26 -12.41 18.53
N ALA A 89 1.46 -12.42 17.94
CA ALA A 89 2.57 -13.20 18.45
C ALA A 89 3.09 -12.67 19.80
N GLU A 90 3.15 -11.35 20.00
CA GLU A 90 3.48 -10.72 21.30
C GLU A 90 2.45 -11.08 22.39
N ALA A 91 1.16 -11.02 22.04
CA ALA A 91 0.09 -11.38 22.98
C ALA A 91 0.15 -12.86 23.38
N ALA A 92 0.44 -13.76 22.43
CA ALA A 92 0.60 -15.18 22.71
C ALA A 92 1.81 -15.46 23.63
N ALA A 93 2.97 -14.85 23.34
CA ALA A 93 4.17 -14.99 24.17
C ALA A 93 3.95 -14.49 25.62
N THR A 94 3.24 -13.37 25.78
CA THR A 94 2.90 -12.81 27.11
C THR A 94 2.01 -13.76 27.92
N ASN A 95 1.07 -14.45 27.27
CA ASN A 95 0.17 -15.41 27.92
C ASN A 95 0.90 -16.69 28.34
N GLU A 96 1.84 -17.19 27.54
CA GLU A 96 2.65 -18.37 27.86
C GLU A 96 3.56 -18.12 29.07
N VAL A 97 4.22 -16.97 29.14
CA VAL A 97 5.07 -16.58 30.29
C VAL A 97 4.24 -16.45 31.58
N SER A 98 3.04 -15.89 31.48
CA SER A 98 2.13 -15.72 32.63
C SER A 98 1.60 -17.07 33.15
N ALA A 99 1.36 -18.03 32.26
CA ALA A 99 0.93 -19.39 32.61
C ALA A 99 2.04 -20.20 33.31
N ASP A 100 3.30 -20.08 32.86
CA ASP A 100 4.46 -20.75 33.49
C ASP A 100 4.75 -20.21 34.90
N HIS A 101 4.56 -18.91 35.12
CA HIS A 101 4.68 -18.30 36.46
C HIS A 101 3.55 -18.71 37.42
N GLY A 102 2.32 -18.89 36.94
CA GLY A 102 1.20 -19.34 37.76
C GLY A 102 1.28 -20.82 38.20
N HIS A 103 2.05 -21.65 37.49
CA HIS A 103 2.19 -23.08 37.80
C HIS A 103 3.34 -23.38 38.78
N ARG A 104 4.24 -22.42 39.02
CA ARG A 104 5.41 -22.57 39.90
C ARG A 104 5.22 -22.02 41.32
N VAL A 105 4.02 -21.57 41.68
CA VAL A 105 3.67 -21.05 43.03
C VAL A 105 2.75 -22.01 43.75
#